data_AF-A0AAV3ZUN5-F1
#
_entry.id   AF-A0AAV3ZUN5-F1
#
_cell.length_a   1.000
_cell.length_b   1.000
_cell.length_c   1.000
_cell.angle_alpha   90.00
_cell.angle_beta   90.00
_cell.angle_gamma   90.00
#
_symmetry.space_group_name_H-M   'P 1'
#
loop_
_entity.id
_entity.type
_entity.pdbx_description
1 polymer ?
#
loop_
_entity_poly.entity_id
_entity_poly.type
_entity_poly.pdbx_seq_one_letter_code
_entity_poly.pdbx_strand_id
1 'polypeptide(L)'
;MDPSPVHLFHILIHSASTQQIIMVELTVLYESRMEEAHAFKEGKYLDLDMGCTISPILFVMAMEVILKAAEGSAGPANLGGGYSMPPLKAFMDDTTIICSKEDETRRMLTRLDDLMSWCRIKFKPKKSRSLSIRRGKIDEATTFTVAEQQIPTVSQELVKSLGRWYDSSMKDTRRGAETLELTSESLLASNKCGLQGKFKIWCLQFMLIPKLLWPLLVYDICSSTVEAIEAKINKYTRKWLGVPPAQCTAEKQS
;
A
#
# COMPACT_ATOMS: atom_id res chain seq x y z
N MET A 1 -25.52 -1.24 20.49
CA MET A 1 -24.08 -1.53 20.28
C MET A 1 -23.78 -1.05 18.89
N ASP A 2 -23.24 0.16 18.80
CA ASP A 2 -22.91 0.83 17.55
C ASP A 2 -21.57 0.26 17.07
N PRO A 3 -21.47 -0.31 15.85
CA PRO A 3 -20.20 -0.82 15.37
C PRO A 3 -19.30 0.39 15.11
N SER A 4 -18.33 0.57 16.00
CA SER A 4 -17.22 1.49 15.80
C SER A 4 -16.61 1.17 14.43
N PRO A 5 -16.52 2.12 13.49
CA PRO A 5 -15.87 1.83 12.23
C PRO A 5 -14.40 1.54 12.50
N VAL A 6 -14.01 0.29 12.25
CA VAL A 6 -12.63 -0.16 12.22
C VAL A 6 -12.01 0.46 10.96
N HIS A 7 -11.52 1.69 11.07
CA HIS A 7 -10.78 2.34 10.00
C HIS A 7 -9.40 1.70 9.89
N LEU A 8 -9.26 0.71 9.01
CA LEU A 8 -7.97 0.21 8.58
C LEU A 8 -7.17 1.37 7.95
N PHE A 9 -6.03 1.66 8.56
CA PHE A 9 -4.97 2.54 8.07
C PHE A 9 -4.73 2.35 6.57
N HIS A 10 -4.59 3.43 5.79
CA HIS A 10 -3.62 3.59 4.68
C HIS A 10 -3.72 5.00 4.05
N ILE A 11 -3.11 5.96 4.75
CA ILE A 11 -2.51 7.23 4.30
C ILE A 11 -3.27 8.06 3.22
N LEU A 12 -4.33 8.74 3.66
CA LEU A 12 -4.77 10.03 3.13
C LEU A 12 -4.57 11.03 4.25
N ILE A 13 -3.59 11.91 4.10
CA ILE A 13 -3.19 12.83 5.15
C ILE A 13 -3.66 14.21 4.66
N HIS A 14 -4.50 14.88 5.45
CA HIS A 14 -4.87 16.29 5.28
C HIS A 14 -4.65 17.03 6.60
N SER A 15 -4.02 18.21 6.60
CA SER A 15 -3.56 18.89 7.82
C SER A 15 -4.47 20.09 7.98
N ALA A 16 -5.38 20.01 8.95
CA ALA A 16 -6.32 21.10 9.18
C ALA A 16 -5.63 22.38 9.69
N SER A 17 -4.41 22.29 10.27
CA SER A 17 -3.70 23.45 10.83
C SER A 17 -2.88 24.24 9.81
N THR A 18 -2.33 23.59 8.78
CA THR A 18 -1.44 24.23 7.78
C THR A 18 -2.02 24.21 6.37
N GLN A 19 -3.12 23.49 6.16
CA GLN A 19 -3.65 23.12 4.84
C GLN A 19 -2.61 22.45 3.94
N GLN A 20 -1.51 21.91 4.50
CA GLN A 20 -0.42 21.34 3.73
C GLN A 20 0.02 20.01 4.30
N ILE A 21 0.27 19.05 3.41
CA ILE A 21 0.92 17.78 3.75
C ILE A 21 1.80 17.30 2.64
N ILE A 22 2.90 16.71 3.07
CA ILE A 22 3.87 16.12 2.19
C ILE A 22 4.08 14.68 2.64
N MET A 23 3.87 13.77 1.71
CA MET A 23 4.19 12.36 1.84
C MET A 23 5.30 12.03 0.86
N VAL A 24 6.40 11.48 1.35
CA VAL A 24 7.48 10.97 0.50
C VAL A 24 7.69 9.50 0.84
N GLU A 25 7.50 8.64 -0.15
CA GLU A 25 7.83 7.22 -0.06
C GLU A 25 9.21 7.00 -0.69
N LEU A 26 10.12 6.45 0.11
CA LEU A 26 11.50 6.18 -0.26
C LEU A 26 11.72 4.67 -0.34
N THR A 27 12.24 4.21 -1.46
CA THR A 27 12.71 2.82 -1.60
C THR A 27 14.24 2.80 -1.54
N VAL A 28 14.78 1.96 -0.66
CA VAL A 28 16.22 1.75 -0.48
C VAL A 28 16.72 0.62 -1.39
N LEU A 29 17.92 0.75 -1.95
CA LEU A 29 18.63 -0.38 -2.57
C LEU A 29 19.53 -1.06 -1.55
N TYR A 30 19.47 -2.39 -1.54
CA TYR A 30 20.56 -3.23 -1.07
C TYR A 30 21.86 -2.91 -1.85
N GLU A 31 22.93 -2.66 -1.09
CA GLU A 31 24.36 -2.39 -1.40
C GLU A 31 24.78 -1.89 -2.79
N SER A 32 25.54 -0.79 -2.82
CA SER A 32 26.02 -0.16 -4.07
C SER A 32 27.50 -0.37 -4.42
N ARG A 33 28.20 -1.31 -3.75
CA ARG A 33 29.61 -1.63 -4.04
C ARG A 33 29.94 -3.09 -3.68
N MET A 34 29.45 -4.05 -4.47
CA MET A 34 29.71 -5.47 -4.20
C MET A 34 31.21 -5.81 -4.24
N GLU A 35 32.00 -5.26 -5.17
CA GLU A 35 33.40 -5.68 -5.39
C GLU A 35 34.40 -5.16 -4.32
N GLU A 36 34.29 -3.91 -3.88
CA GLU A 36 35.15 -3.36 -2.81
C GLU A 36 34.70 -3.81 -1.41
N ALA A 37 33.40 -4.10 -1.22
CA ALA A 37 32.91 -4.72 -0.01
C ALA A 37 33.29 -6.20 0.07
N HIS A 38 33.41 -6.91 -1.07
CA HIS A 38 33.83 -8.32 -1.13
C HIS A 38 35.19 -8.54 -0.45
N ALA A 39 36.17 -7.69 -0.73
CA ALA A 39 37.52 -7.80 -0.16
C ALA A 39 37.57 -7.55 1.37
N PHE A 40 36.63 -6.78 1.92
CA PHE A 40 36.47 -6.61 3.37
C PHE A 40 35.56 -7.70 3.99
N LYS A 41 34.63 -8.26 3.20
CA LYS A 41 33.65 -9.28 3.58
C LYS A 41 34.20 -10.71 3.59
N GLU A 42 35.29 -10.98 2.88
CA GLU A 42 35.99 -12.29 2.95
C GLU A 42 36.49 -12.64 4.37
N GLY A 43 36.45 -11.71 5.32
CA GLY A 43 36.90 -11.96 6.70
C GLY A 43 35.83 -12.27 7.76
N LYS A 44 34.57 -11.82 7.65
CA LYS A 44 33.69 -11.80 8.85
C LYS A 44 32.16 -11.85 8.74
N TYR A 45 31.55 -11.64 7.57
CA TYR A 45 30.08 -11.67 7.47
C TYR A 45 29.67 -12.33 6.16
N LEU A 46 29.39 -13.64 6.24
CA LEU A 46 28.46 -14.30 5.31
C LEU A 46 27.17 -13.48 5.30
N ASP A 47 26.66 -13.23 4.11
CA ASP A 47 25.46 -12.45 3.83
C ASP A 47 24.29 -12.77 4.79
N LEU A 48 23.47 -11.75 5.07
CA LEU A 48 22.10 -11.97 5.54
C LEU A 48 21.39 -12.74 4.43
N ASP A 49 21.48 -14.06 4.48
CA ASP A 49 20.95 -14.96 3.46
C ASP A 49 19.45 -14.71 3.30
N MET A 50 18.99 -14.57 2.05
CA MET A 50 17.58 -14.41 1.69
C MET A 50 16.87 -15.75 1.92
N GLY A 51 16.60 -16.04 3.20
CA GLY A 51 16.10 -17.33 3.67
C GLY A 51 16.43 -17.61 5.13
N CYS A 52 17.40 -16.89 5.72
CA CYS A 52 17.66 -16.95 7.15
C CYS A 52 16.54 -16.27 7.94
N THR A 53 15.99 -16.99 8.93
CA THR A 53 14.89 -16.51 9.78
C THR A 53 15.26 -15.29 10.63
N ILE A 54 16.55 -15.08 10.89
CA ILE A 54 17.06 -13.96 11.70
C ILE A 54 17.28 -12.71 10.85
N SER A 55 17.52 -12.86 9.55
CA SER A 55 17.88 -11.74 8.66
C SER A 55 16.86 -10.60 8.63
N PRO A 56 15.53 -10.86 8.51
CA PRO A 56 14.54 -9.80 8.57
C PRO A 56 14.54 -9.03 9.89
N ILE A 57 14.80 -9.71 11.01
CA ILE A 57 14.81 -9.09 12.34
C ILE A 57 16.04 -8.17 12.47
N LEU A 58 17.22 -8.65 12.07
CA LEU A 58 18.44 -7.83 12.07
C LEU A 58 18.31 -6.59 11.19
N PHE A 59 17.71 -6.77 10.00
CA PHE A 59 17.45 -5.67 9.09
C PHE A 59 16.51 -4.63 9.71
N VAL A 60 15.38 -5.06 10.28
CA VAL A 60 14.42 -4.16 10.95
C VAL A 60 15.07 -3.43 12.12
N MET A 61 15.87 -4.12 12.95
CA MET A 61 16.57 -3.47 14.06
C MET A 61 17.57 -2.41 13.59
N ALA A 62 18.36 -2.70 12.55
CA ALA A 62 19.31 -1.73 12.00
C ALA A 62 18.59 -0.51 11.40
N MET A 63 17.52 -0.74 10.63
CA MET A 63 16.69 0.33 10.07
C MET A 63 16.04 1.17 11.17
N GLU A 64 15.52 0.58 12.24
CA GLU A 64 14.90 1.31 13.35
C GLU A 64 15.88 2.28 14.01
N VAL A 65 17.15 1.89 14.21
CA VAL A 65 18.19 2.77 14.74
C VAL A 65 18.40 3.99 13.83
N ILE A 66 18.45 3.77 12.51
CA ILE A 66 18.60 4.84 11.51
C ILE A 66 17.39 5.78 11.54
N LEU A 67 16.17 5.22 11.54
CA LEU A 67 14.93 5.98 11.55
C LEU A 67 14.78 6.82 12.83
N LYS A 68 15.11 6.25 13.99
CA LYS A 68 15.12 6.98 15.27
C LYS A 68 16.11 8.13 15.30
N ALA A 69 17.28 7.95 14.69
CA ALA A 69 18.28 9.02 14.58
C ALA A 69 17.86 10.15 13.60
N ALA A 70 16.91 9.87 12.70
CA ALA A 70 16.33 10.86 11.79
C ALA A 70 15.05 11.53 12.33
N GLU A 71 14.28 10.83 13.17
CA GLU A 71 12.96 11.25 13.66
C GLU A 71 12.98 12.64 14.33
N GLY A 72 14.07 13.00 15.02
CA GLY A 72 14.23 14.32 15.65
C GLY A 72 14.30 15.51 14.68
N SER A 73 14.33 15.27 13.36
CA SER A 73 14.42 16.32 12.33
C SER A 73 13.06 16.95 11.98
N ALA A 74 11.96 16.31 12.38
CA ALA A 74 10.60 16.80 12.13
C ALA A 74 9.68 16.51 13.32
N GLY A 75 8.70 17.38 13.52
CA GLY A 75 7.65 17.13 14.50
C GLY A 75 6.61 16.13 13.97
N PRO A 76 5.73 15.61 14.85
CA PRO A 76 4.57 14.85 14.43
C PRO A 76 3.71 15.64 13.44
N ALA A 77 3.26 15.00 12.38
CA ALA A 77 2.40 15.61 11.39
C ALA A 77 0.95 15.63 11.89
N ASN A 78 0.37 16.83 11.97
CA ASN A 78 -1.01 17.00 12.41
C ASN A 78 -1.96 16.72 11.24
N LEU A 79 -2.85 15.72 11.40
CA LEU A 79 -3.84 15.30 10.40
C LEU A 79 -5.20 16.01 10.55
N GLY A 80 -5.30 16.99 11.45
CA GLY A 80 -6.58 17.55 11.87
C GLY A 80 -7.41 16.57 12.71
N GLY A 81 -8.50 17.08 13.28
CA GLY A 81 -9.44 16.26 14.06
C GLY A 81 -8.86 15.65 15.36
N GLY A 82 -7.75 16.19 15.87
CA GLY A 82 -7.04 15.66 17.04
C GLY A 82 -6.08 14.50 16.72
N TYR A 83 -5.96 14.10 15.46
CA TYR A 83 -5.08 13.01 15.04
C TYR A 83 -3.70 13.54 14.64
N SER A 84 -2.66 12.84 15.08
CA SER A 84 -1.26 13.14 14.75
C SER A 84 -0.54 11.86 14.36
N MET A 85 0.39 11.96 13.41
CA MET A 85 1.21 10.84 12.96
C MET A 85 2.68 11.10 13.23
N PRO A 86 3.47 10.05 13.53
CA PRO A 86 4.92 10.18 13.56
C PRO A 86 5.42 10.58 12.15
N PRO A 87 6.51 11.36 12.08
CA PRO A 87 7.04 11.87 10.82
C PRO A 87 7.70 10.79 9.95
N LEU A 88 8.03 9.64 10.55
CA LEU A 88 8.60 8.48 9.88
C LEU A 88 7.77 7.24 10.14
N LYS A 89 7.60 6.45 9.09
CA LYS A 89 7.11 5.08 9.12
C LYS A 89 7.97 4.26 8.18
N ALA A 90 8.15 2.99 8.47
CA ALA A 90 8.83 2.11 7.55
C ALA A 90 8.24 0.70 7.58
N PHE A 91 8.35 0.02 6.46
CA PHE A 91 8.14 -1.41 6.34
C PHE A 91 9.30 -1.97 5.54
N MET A 92 10.22 -2.67 6.22
CA MET A 92 11.47 -3.10 5.63
C MET A 92 12.21 -1.92 4.98
N ASP A 93 12.55 -2.00 3.69
CA ASP A 93 13.29 -1.00 2.93
C ASP A 93 12.44 0.18 2.45
N ASP A 94 11.11 0.06 2.50
CA ASP A 94 10.18 1.13 2.17
C ASP A 94 9.99 2.06 3.38
N THR A 95 10.42 3.31 3.25
CA THR A 95 10.30 4.34 4.29
C THR A 95 9.36 5.44 3.83
N THR A 96 8.33 5.74 4.63
CA THR A 96 7.40 6.84 4.40
C THR A 96 7.69 7.99 5.34
N ILE A 97 7.95 9.15 4.76
CA ILE A 97 8.05 10.45 5.44
C ILE A 97 6.71 11.15 5.36
N ILE A 98 6.24 11.67 6.49
CA ILE A 98 5.01 12.44 6.60
C ILE A 98 5.30 13.75 7.33
N CYS A 99 5.11 14.90 6.70
CA CYS A 99 5.25 16.20 7.37
C CYS A 99 4.13 17.17 7.01
N SER A 100 3.94 18.17 7.88
CA SER A 100 3.05 19.30 7.62
C SER A 100 3.72 20.48 6.91
N LYS A 101 5.07 20.51 6.85
CA LYS A 101 5.83 21.61 6.24
C LYS A 101 6.93 21.11 5.31
N GLU A 102 7.15 21.86 4.23
CA GLU A 102 8.19 21.57 3.23
C GLU A 102 9.61 21.56 3.82
N ASP A 103 9.94 22.56 4.63
CA ASP A 103 11.26 22.67 5.26
C ASP A 103 11.55 21.52 6.25
N GLU A 104 10.51 20.97 6.89
CA GLU A 104 10.64 19.79 7.76
C GLU A 104 10.92 18.54 6.92
N THR A 105 10.21 18.36 5.79
CA THR A 105 10.48 17.26 4.86
C THR A 105 11.89 17.34 4.28
N ARG A 106 12.33 18.51 3.81
CA ARG A 106 13.67 18.69 3.23
C ARG A 106 14.76 18.37 4.26
N ARG A 107 14.66 18.89 5.49
CA ARG A 107 15.61 18.58 6.58
C ARG A 107 15.67 17.10 6.90
N MET A 108 14.52 16.43 6.96
CA MET A 108 14.47 15.00 7.23
C MET A 108 15.04 14.16 6.09
N LEU A 109 14.78 14.54 4.83
CA LEU A 109 15.40 13.90 3.66
C LEU A 109 16.92 14.01 3.69
N THR A 110 17.45 15.21 3.94
CA THR A 110 18.91 15.42 4.08
C THR A 110 19.48 14.58 5.22
N ARG A 111 18.82 14.58 6.39
CA ARG A 111 19.28 13.78 7.54
C ARG A 111 19.28 12.28 7.25
N LEU A 112 18.25 11.78 6.57
CA LEU A 112 18.17 10.39 6.17
C LEU A 112 19.24 10.03 5.14
N ASP A 113 19.48 10.90 4.16
CA ASP A 113 20.51 10.68 3.13
C ASP A 113 21.90 10.59 3.77
N ASP A 114 22.20 11.48 4.72
CA ASP A 114 23.42 11.42 5.52
C ASP A 114 23.52 10.07 6.26
N LEU A 115 22.52 9.72 7.08
CA LEU A 115 22.55 8.50 7.88
C LEU A 115 22.65 7.22 7.03
N MET A 116 21.92 7.17 5.91
CA MET A 116 22.00 6.05 4.97
C MET A 116 23.38 5.96 4.33
N SER A 117 23.97 7.10 3.94
CA SER A 117 25.33 7.16 3.40
C SER A 117 26.36 6.65 4.41
N TRP A 118 26.24 7.02 5.69
CA TRP A 118 27.06 6.47 6.79
C TRP A 118 26.93 4.95 6.90
N CYS A 119 25.73 4.41 6.70
CA CYS A 119 25.46 2.98 6.66
C CYS A 119 25.84 2.30 5.33
N ARG A 120 26.38 3.05 4.35
CA ARG A 120 26.67 2.60 2.98
C ARG A 120 25.44 2.12 2.20
N ILE A 121 24.28 2.61 2.62
CA ILE A 121 22.97 2.37 2.01
C ILE A 121 22.67 3.54 1.07
N LYS A 122 22.00 3.27 -0.06
CA LYS A 122 21.59 4.32 -1.01
C LYS A 122 20.10 4.25 -1.30
N PHE A 123 19.47 5.42 -1.32
CA PHE A 123 18.12 5.55 -1.85
C PHE A 123 18.09 5.34 -3.36
N LYS A 124 16.92 4.93 -3.87
CA LYS A 124 16.64 4.86 -5.31
C LYS A 124 15.58 5.90 -5.68
N PRO A 125 15.98 7.16 -5.96
CA PRO A 125 15.08 8.27 -6.29
C PRO A 125 14.03 7.92 -7.35
N LYS A 126 14.41 7.16 -8.39
CA LYS A 126 13.49 6.71 -9.46
C LYS A 126 12.40 5.74 -8.99
N LYS A 127 12.59 5.03 -7.88
CA LYS A 127 11.56 4.19 -7.25
C LYS A 127 10.79 4.94 -6.16
N SER A 128 11.38 5.98 -5.61
CA SER A 128 10.74 6.87 -4.63
C SER A 128 9.69 7.76 -5.27
N ARG A 129 8.75 8.25 -4.46
CA ARG A 129 7.66 9.12 -4.91
C ARG A 129 7.33 10.18 -3.89
N SER A 130 7.01 11.38 -4.35
CA SER A 130 6.54 12.47 -3.49
C SER A 130 5.13 12.91 -3.85
N LEU A 131 4.36 13.23 -2.83
CA LEU A 131 3.02 13.81 -2.93
C LEU A 131 2.94 15.02 -2.00
N SER A 132 2.67 16.18 -2.58
CA SER A 132 2.38 17.40 -1.84
C SER A 132 0.92 17.77 -2.04
N ILE A 133 0.23 18.09 -0.95
CA ILE A 133 -1.16 18.51 -0.94
C ILE A 133 -1.20 19.89 -0.29
N ARG A 134 -1.80 20.87 -0.96
CA ARG A 134 -2.04 22.23 -0.47
C ARG A 134 -3.51 22.58 -0.66
N ARG A 135 -4.20 22.95 0.42
CA ARG A 135 -5.64 23.29 0.44
C ARG A 135 -6.52 22.18 -0.17
N GLY A 136 -6.21 20.93 0.14
CA GLY A 136 -6.94 19.75 -0.38
C GLY A 136 -6.73 19.48 -1.86
N LYS A 137 -5.81 20.17 -2.53
CA LYS A 137 -5.43 19.94 -3.93
C LYS A 137 -3.98 19.49 -3.99
N ILE A 138 -3.64 18.69 -5.00
CA ILE A 138 -2.26 18.31 -5.25
C ILE A 138 -1.46 19.55 -5.65
N ASP A 139 -0.30 19.73 -5.03
CA ASP A 139 0.66 20.79 -5.30
C ASP A 139 1.82 20.19 -6.12
N GLU A 140 1.76 20.33 -7.43
CA GLU A 140 2.76 19.76 -8.35
C GLU A 140 4.04 20.61 -8.45
N ALA A 141 4.03 21.84 -7.94
CA ALA A 141 5.19 22.72 -7.94
C ALA A 141 6.21 22.34 -6.87
N THR A 142 5.73 21.77 -5.75
CA THR A 142 6.60 21.34 -4.66
C THR A 142 7.30 20.03 -5.02
N THR A 143 8.62 20.06 -5.05
CA THR A 143 9.47 18.91 -5.44
C THR A 143 10.57 18.67 -4.43
N PHE A 144 10.99 17.40 -4.30
CA PHE A 144 11.99 16.98 -3.32
C PHE A 144 13.16 16.28 -4.01
N THR A 145 14.31 16.30 -3.34
CA THR A 145 15.53 15.65 -3.80
C THR A 145 16.07 14.72 -2.72
N VAL A 146 16.70 13.63 -3.13
CA VAL A 146 17.44 12.70 -2.27
C VAL A 146 18.57 12.08 -3.09
N ALA A 147 19.74 11.85 -2.49
CA ALA A 147 20.92 11.38 -3.21
C ALA A 147 21.21 12.22 -4.49
N GLU A 148 21.12 13.55 -4.33
CA GLU A 148 21.33 14.56 -5.39
C GLU A 148 20.41 14.44 -6.63
N GLN A 149 19.35 13.63 -6.55
CA GLN A 149 18.40 13.43 -7.65
C GLN A 149 16.99 13.84 -7.22
N GLN A 150 16.22 14.36 -8.18
CA GLN A 150 14.81 14.68 -7.95
C GLN A 150 13.97 13.40 -7.79
N ILE A 151 13.10 13.42 -6.79
CA ILE A 151 12.09 12.38 -6.56
C ILE A 151 10.89 12.69 -7.49
N PRO A 152 10.44 11.73 -8.33
CA PRO A 152 9.25 11.91 -9.16
C PRO A 152 7.99 12.13 -8.30
N THR A 153 7.08 12.97 -8.77
CA THR A 153 5.79 13.17 -8.10
C THR A 153 4.80 12.05 -8.45
N VAL A 154 3.81 11.81 -7.58
CA VAL A 154 2.74 10.82 -7.86
C VAL A 154 1.92 11.19 -9.10
N SER A 155 1.81 12.48 -9.44
CA SER A 155 1.16 12.93 -10.69
C SER A 155 1.94 12.51 -11.94
N GLN A 156 3.27 12.45 -11.86
CA GLN A 156 4.12 12.05 -12.99
C GLN A 156 4.13 10.54 -13.19
N GLU A 157 4.28 9.80 -12.09
CA GLU A 157 4.32 8.35 -12.11
C GLU A 157 3.57 7.77 -10.91
N LEU A 158 2.64 6.85 -11.18
CA LEU A 158 1.89 6.12 -10.16
C LEU A 158 2.84 5.44 -9.17
N VAL A 159 2.40 5.35 -7.91
CA VAL A 159 3.13 4.66 -6.84
C VAL A 159 2.32 3.48 -6.33
N LYS A 160 3.03 2.39 -6.03
CA LYS A 160 2.46 1.24 -5.33
C LYS A 160 3.14 1.13 -3.97
N SER A 161 2.39 1.40 -2.91
CA SER A 161 2.85 1.26 -1.52
C SER A 161 2.12 0.11 -0.85
N LEU A 162 2.86 -0.84 -0.28
CA LEU A 162 2.30 -2.00 0.45
C LEU A 162 1.16 -2.74 -0.28
N GLY A 163 1.24 -2.79 -1.62
CA GLY A 163 0.23 -3.43 -2.45
C GLY A 163 -0.95 -2.56 -2.87
N ARG A 164 -1.06 -1.32 -2.37
CA ARG A 164 -2.05 -0.31 -2.78
C ARG A 164 -1.47 0.62 -3.83
N TRP A 165 -2.23 0.88 -4.89
CA TRP A 165 -1.89 1.90 -5.86
C TRP A 165 -2.43 3.26 -5.44
N TYR A 166 -1.58 4.28 -5.51
CA TYR A 166 -1.97 5.68 -5.35
C TYR A 166 -1.79 6.41 -6.68
N ASP A 167 -2.81 7.17 -7.05
CA ASP A 167 -2.82 8.03 -8.22
C ASP A 167 -3.23 9.46 -7.85
N SER A 168 -3.06 10.39 -8.77
CA SER A 168 -3.38 11.81 -8.54
C SER A 168 -4.87 12.08 -8.28
N SER A 169 -5.77 11.12 -8.56
CA SER A 169 -7.19 11.27 -8.24
C SER A 169 -7.47 11.08 -6.75
N MET A 170 -6.59 10.37 -6.03
CA MET A 170 -6.74 9.97 -4.63
C MET A 170 -8.09 9.28 -4.34
N LYS A 171 -8.69 8.64 -5.35
CA LYS A 171 -9.99 7.96 -5.28
C LYS A 171 -9.85 6.48 -5.64
N ASP A 172 -10.60 5.65 -4.93
CA ASP A 172 -10.61 4.20 -5.15
C ASP A 172 -11.74 3.72 -6.08
N THR A 173 -12.55 4.63 -6.62
CA THR A 173 -13.73 4.29 -7.45
C THR A 173 -13.37 3.37 -8.62
N ARG A 174 -12.25 3.63 -9.29
CA ARG A 174 -11.76 2.79 -10.39
C ARG A 174 -11.39 1.38 -9.92
N ARG A 175 -10.85 1.25 -8.70
CA ARG A 175 -10.44 -0.04 -8.11
C ARG A 175 -11.63 -0.91 -7.76
N GLY A 176 -12.74 -0.30 -7.34
CA GLY A 176 -14.02 -0.99 -7.20
C GLY A 176 -14.50 -1.59 -8.52
N ALA A 177 -14.46 -0.81 -9.62
CA ALA A 177 -14.85 -1.27 -10.94
C ALA A 177 -13.94 -2.42 -11.46
N GLU A 178 -12.62 -2.27 -11.34
CA GLU A 178 -11.64 -3.30 -11.71
C GLU A 178 -11.85 -4.60 -10.91
N THR A 179 -12.17 -4.51 -9.62
CA THR A 179 -12.45 -5.68 -8.77
C THR A 179 -13.72 -6.41 -9.20
N LEU A 180 -14.77 -5.67 -9.59
CA LEU A 180 -16.01 -6.23 -10.13
C LEU A 180 -15.79 -6.91 -11.48
N GLU A 181 -14.96 -6.32 -12.35
CA GLU A 181 -14.59 -6.88 -13.65
C GLU A 181 -13.79 -8.18 -13.48
N LEU A 182 -12.73 -8.16 -12.67
CA LEU A 182 -11.93 -9.34 -12.30
C LEU A 182 -12.80 -10.48 -11.76
N THR A 183 -13.75 -10.16 -10.88
CA THR A 183 -14.73 -11.12 -10.36
C THR A 183 -15.52 -11.75 -11.51
N SER A 184 -16.02 -10.92 -12.42
CA SER A 184 -16.87 -11.34 -13.53
C SER A 184 -16.12 -12.27 -14.48
N GLU A 185 -14.89 -11.90 -14.86
CA GLU A 185 -14.02 -12.70 -15.72
C GLU A 185 -13.66 -14.03 -15.06
N SER A 186 -13.28 -14.00 -13.78
CA SER A 186 -12.90 -15.21 -13.03
C SER A 186 -14.05 -16.19 -12.89
N LEU A 187 -15.27 -15.70 -12.63
CA LEU A 187 -16.48 -16.52 -12.56
C LEU A 187 -16.86 -17.10 -13.93
N LEU A 188 -16.72 -16.31 -14.99
CA LEU A 188 -16.96 -16.76 -16.37
C LEU A 188 -15.97 -17.87 -16.77
N ALA A 189 -14.68 -17.69 -16.49
CA ALA A 189 -13.65 -18.68 -16.74
C ALA A 189 -13.92 -19.98 -15.96
N SER A 190 -14.23 -19.86 -14.66
CA SER A 190 -14.60 -21.00 -13.80
C SER A 190 -15.87 -21.69 -14.28
N ASN A 191 -16.84 -20.95 -14.82
CA ASN A 191 -18.05 -21.57 -15.34
C ASN A 191 -17.79 -22.34 -16.66
N LYS A 192 -16.91 -21.83 -17.53
CA LYS A 192 -16.56 -22.44 -18.82
C LYS A 192 -15.67 -23.68 -18.67
N CYS A 193 -14.97 -23.84 -17.55
CA CYS A 193 -14.12 -25.02 -17.36
C CYS A 193 -14.97 -26.31 -17.26
N GLY A 194 -14.41 -27.43 -17.72
CA GLY A 194 -15.06 -28.76 -17.70
C GLY A 194 -15.17 -29.40 -16.31
N LEU A 195 -14.87 -28.67 -15.24
CA LEU A 195 -14.93 -29.20 -13.87
C LEU A 195 -16.39 -29.44 -13.43
N GLN A 196 -16.57 -30.42 -12.53
CA GLN A 196 -17.85 -30.62 -11.85
C GLN A 196 -18.16 -29.43 -10.92
N GLY A 197 -19.45 -29.20 -10.65
CA GLY A 197 -19.91 -28.07 -9.84
C GLY A 197 -19.21 -27.93 -8.49
N LYS A 198 -19.04 -29.04 -7.75
CA LYS A 198 -18.33 -29.07 -6.46
C LYS A 198 -16.89 -28.53 -6.53
N PHE A 199 -16.17 -28.82 -7.63
CA PHE A 199 -14.79 -28.34 -7.82
C PHE A 199 -14.75 -26.87 -8.23
N LYS A 200 -15.77 -26.38 -8.95
CA LYS A 200 -15.92 -24.94 -9.24
C LYS A 200 -16.15 -24.14 -7.96
N ILE A 201 -16.96 -24.66 -7.04
CA ILE A 201 -17.18 -24.06 -5.73
C ILE A 201 -15.90 -24.10 -4.89
N TRP A 202 -15.15 -25.20 -4.96
CA TRP A 202 -13.84 -25.28 -4.32
C TRP A 202 -12.88 -24.20 -4.85
N CYS A 203 -12.79 -24.01 -6.17
CA CYS A 203 -11.99 -22.94 -6.77
C CYS A 203 -12.48 -21.54 -6.36
N LEU A 204 -13.79 -21.33 -6.27
CA LEU A 204 -14.36 -20.09 -5.76
C LEU A 204 -13.85 -19.82 -4.33
N GLN A 205 -13.98 -20.79 -3.42
CA GLN A 205 -13.62 -20.66 -2.01
C GLN A 205 -12.12 -20.44 -1.79
N PHE A 206 -11.28 -21.21 -2.48
CA PHE A 206 -9.85 -21.27 -2.16
C PHE A 206 -8.95 -20.52 -3.15
N MET A 207 -9.50 -20.01 -4.25
CA MET A 207 -8.73 -19.22 -5.23
C MET A 207 -9.34 -17.84 -5.44
N LEU A 208 -10.63 -17.75 -5.78
CA LEU A 208 -11.23 -16.47 -6.12
C LEU A 208 -11.48 -15.59 -4.89
N ILE A 209 -12.08 -16.13 -3.83
CA ILE A 209 -12.33 -15.36 -2.60
C ILE A 209 -11.02 -14.80 -2.00
N PRO A 210 -9.93 -15.58 -1.84
CA PRO A 210 -8.65 -15.04 -1.38
C PRO A 210 -8.09 -13.93 -2.29
N LYS A 211 -8.26 -14.06 -3.61
CA LYS A 211 -7.87 -13.00 -4.56
C LYS A 211 -8.69 -11.72 -4.40
N LEU A 212 -9.98 -11.83 -4.09
CA LEU A 212 -10.87 -10.68 -3.88
C LEU A 212 -10.68 -10.03 -2.51
N LEU A 213 -10.28 -10.81 -1.50
CA LEU A 213 -10.08 -10.31 -0.14
C LEU A 213 -9.05 -9.18 -0.11
N TRP A 214 -7.97 -9.28 -0.91
CA TRP A 214 -6.93 -8.26 -0.93
C TRP A 214 -7.42 -6.89 -1.44
N PRO A 215 -8.04 -6.76 -2.64
CA PRO A 215 -8.65 -5.51 -3.07
C PRO A 215 -9.69 -4.95 -2.08
N LEU A 216 -10.52 -5.80 -1.48
CA LEU A 216 -11.55 -5.40 -0.51
C LEU A 216 -10.95 -4.91 0.82
N LEU A 217 -9.77 -5.40 1.20
CA LEU A 217 -9.06 -4.96 2.40
C LEU A 217 -8.32 -3.64 2.20
N VAL A 218 -7.76 -3.45 1.01
CA VAL A 218 -6.79 -2.37 0.72
C VAL A 218 -7.45 -1.10 0.19
N TYR A 219 -8.55 -1.23 -0.56
CA TYR A 219 -9.25 -0.12 -1.17
C TYR A 219 -10.58 0.16 -0.49
N ASP A 220 -11.00 1.43 -0.49
CA ASP A 220 -12.34 1.83 -0.07
C ASP A 220 -13.34 1.55 -1.20
N ILE A 221 -13.86 0.31 -1.23
CA ILE A 221 -14.84 -0.15 -2.21
C ILE A 221 -16.25 0.04 -1.62
N CYS A 222 -17.07 0.82 -2.32
CA CYS A 222 -18.44 1.10 -1.88
C CYS A 222 -19.26 -0.18 -1.69
N SER A 223 -20.10 -0.23 -0.65
CA SER A 223 -20.94 -1.40 -0.33
C SER A 223 -21.80 -1.87 -1.51
N SER A 224 -22.33 -0.95 -2.33
CA SER A 224 -23.10 -1.30 -3.53
C SER A 224 -22.30 -2.12 -4.55
N THR A 225 -20.98 -1.89 -4.65
CA THR A 225 -20.09 -2.68 -5.50
C THR A 225 -19.86 -4.06 -4.89
N VAL A 226 -19.70 -4.14 -3.57
CA VAL A 226 -19.56 -5.41 -2.82
C VAL A 226 -20.82 -6.26 -2.97
N GLU A 227 -22.01 -5.67 -2.82
CA GLU A 227 -23.30 -6.34 -3.02
C GLU A 227 -23.44 -6.85 -4.47
N ALA A 228 -22.98 -6.08 -5.47
CA ALA A 228 -22.98 -6.53 -6.85
C ALA A 228 -22.03 -7.72 -7.10
N ILE A 229 -20.85 -7.73 -6.45
CA ILE A 229 -19.91 -8.86 -6.45
C ILE A 229 -20.58 -10.08 -5.82
N GLU A 230 -21.19 -9.92 -4.65
CA GLU A 230 -21.87 -10.99 -3.93
C GLU A 230 -23.03 -11.58 -4.75
N ALA A 231 -23.87 -10.74 -5.36
CA ALA A 231 -24.98 -11.17 -6.21
C ALA A 231 -24.49 -12.01 -7.40
N LYS A 232 -23.36 -11.63 -8.02
CA LYS A 232 -22.74 -12.41 -9.09
C LYS A 232 -22.23 -13.75 -8.58
N ILE A 233 -21.49 -13.77 -7.48
CA ILE A 233 -20.99 -15.02 -6.87
C ILE A 233 -22.17 -15.95 -6.55
N ASN A 234 -23.20 -15.45 -5.87
CA ASN A 234 -24.39 -16.21 -5.49
C ASN A 234 -25.12 -16.82 -6.71
N LYS A 235 -25.20 -16.09 -7.82
CA LYS A 235 -25.77 -16.59 -9.07
C LYS A 235 -24.99 -17.81 -9.60
N TYR A 236 -23.66 -17.74 -9.63
CA TYR A 236 -22.84 -18.86 -10.11
C TYR A 236 -22.81 -20.03 -9.13
N THR A 237 -22.73 -19.76 -7.83
CA THR A 237 -22.76 -20.80 -6.79
C THR A 237 -24.05 -21.62 -6.85
N ARG A 238 -25.22 -20.97 -6.93
CA ARG A 238 -26.51 -21.68 -7.10
C ARG A 238 -26.53 -22.55 -8.35
N LYS A 239 -26.04 -22.01 -9.47
CA LYS A 239 -25.94 -22.76 -10.74
C LYS A 239 -25.04 -24.00 -10.59
N TRP A 240 -23.88 -23.88 -9.95
CA TRP A 240 -22.95 -24.99 -9.79
C TRP A 240 -23.41 -26.04 -8.78
N LEU A 241 -24.22 -25.65 -7.80
CA LEU A 241 -24.90 -26.54 -6.87
C LEU A 241 -26.15 -27.22 -7.47
N GLY A 242 -26.62 -26.77 -8.63
CA GLY A 242 -27.86 -27.27 -9.23
C GLY A 242 -29.13 -26.78 -8.52
N VAL A 243 -29.06 -25.68 -7.77
CA VAL A 243 -30.21 -25.08 -7.10
C VAL A 243 -31.09 -24.38 -8.14
N PRO A 244 -32.39 -24.69 -8.22
CA PRO A 244 -33.31 -24.01 -9.12
C PRO A 244 -33.36 -22.50 -8.84
N PRO A 245 -33.57 -21.63 -9.84
CA PRO A 245 -33.94 -20.24 -9.59
C PRO A 245 -35.24 -20.24 -8.78
N ALA A 246 -35.26 -19.63 -7.60
CA ALA A 246 -36.46 -19.55 -6.78
C ALA A 246 -37.61 -18.95 -7.60
N GLN A 247 -38.69 -19.71 -7.79
CA GLN A 247 -39.99 -19.14 -8.16
C GLN A 247 -40.52 -18.48 -6.89
N CYS A 248 -40.73 -17.17 -6.90
CA CYS A 248 -41.49 -16.52 -5.84
C CYS A 248 -42.91 -17.09 -5.86
N THR A 249 -43.22 -18.02 -4.95
CA THR A 249 -44.60 -18.35 -4.61
C THR A 249 -45.15 -17.17 -3.83
N ALA A 250 -45.84 -16.28 -4.54
CA ALA A 250 -46.79 -15.38 -3.91
C ALA A 250 -47.93 -16.25 -3.36
N GLU A 251 -47.89 -16.55 -2.07
CA GLU A 251 -49.07 -17.04 -1.35
C GLU A 251 -50.14 -15.95 -1.42
N LYS A 252 -51.12 -16.14 -2.31
CA LYS A 252 -52.39 -15.44 -2.21
C LYS A 252 -53.04 -15.92 -0.93
N GLN A 253 -53.04 -15.06 0.09
CA GLN A 253 -53.94 -15.20 1.23
C GLN A 253 -55.38 -15.16 0.71
N SER A 254 -56.09 -16.27 0.93
CA SER A 254 -57.54 -16.39 0.82
C SER A 254 -58.19 -16.02 2.15
#